data_AF-A0AAE3R5X5-F1
#
_entry.id   AF-A0AAE3R5X5-F1
#
_cell.length_a   1.000
_cell.length_b   1.000
_cell.length_c   1.000
_cell.angle_alpha   90.00
_cell.angle_beta   90.00
_cell.angle_gamma   90.00
#
_symmetry.space_group_name_H-M   'P 1'
#
loop_
_entity.id
_entity.type
_entity.pdbx_description
1 polymer ?
#
loop_
_entity_poly.entity_id
_entity_poly.type
_entity_poly.pdbx_seq_one_letter_code
_entity_poly.pdbx_strand_id
1 'polypeptide(L)'
;MIKYVLPLLLLLFIIHIVTSQIVATNFVQQKFASDTVKKAITELTAELALTHPGFYHYTSKELFDAYIDSTKSTITDSVSLLEAF
;
A
#
# COMPACT_ATOMS: atom_id res chain seq x y z
N MET A 1 27.78 0.43 -42.13
CA MET A 1 26.88 1.13 -41.18
C MET A 1 26.28 0.21 -40.11
N ILE A 2 25.81 -1.01 -40.44
CA ILE A 2 25.20 -1.95 -39.47
C ILE A 2 26.06 -2.31 -38.24
N LYS A 3 27.39 -2.33 -38.37
CA LYS A 3 28.32 -2.73 -37.29
C LYS A 3 28.23 -1.85 -36.02
N TYR A 4 27.82 -0.59 -36.16
CA TYR A 4 27.67 0.34 -35.03
C TYR A 4 26.22 0.49 -34.57
N VAL A 5 25.26 0.04 -35.37
CA VAL A 5 23.83 0.10 -35.02
C VAL A 5 23.48 -0.98 -33.99
N LEU A 6 24.06 -2.18 -34.14
CA LEU A 6 23.85 -3.27 -33.19
C LEU A 6 24.30 -2.95 -31.75
N PRO A 7 25.52 -2.44 -31.49
CA PRO A 7 25.94 -2.08 -30.13
C PRO A 7 25.15 -0.90 -29.57
N LEU A 8 24.71 0.05 -30.41
CA LEU A 8 23.88 1.18 -29.99
C LEU A 8 22.51 0.71 -29.47
N LEU A 9 21.89 -0.24 -30.18
CA LEU A 9 20.58 -0.80 -29.80
C LEU A 9 20.67 -1.60 -28.50
N LEU A 10 21.79 -2.32 -28.32
CA LEU A 10 22.08 -3.08 -27.10
C LEU A 10 22.29 -2.15 -25.90
N LEU A 11 22.98 -1.02 -26.09
CA LEU A 11 23.14 0.01 -25.06
C LEU A 11 21.80 0.62 -24.64
N LEU A 12 20.94 0.95 -25.61
CA LEU A 12 19.60 1.47 -25.33
C LEU A 12 18.75 0.47 -24.57
N PHE A 13 18.85 -0.82 -24.88
CA PHE A 13 18.14 -1.88 -24.17
C PHE A 13 18.60 -2.01 -22.71
N ILE A 14 19.91 -1.92 -22.46
CA ILE A 14 20.47 -1.94 -21.10
C ILE A 14 19.98 -0.73 -20.30
N ILE A 15 19.96 0.47 -20.90
CA ILE A 15 19.44 1.69 -20.23
C ILE A 15 17.98 1.50 -19.81
N HIS A 16 17.13 0.94 -20.69
CA HIS A 16 15.72 0.69 -20.38
C HIS A 16 15.53 -0.29 -19.22
N ILE A 17 16.37 -1.35 -19.15
CA ILE A 17 16.33 -2.30 -18.04
C ILE A 17 16.70 -1.61 -16.72
N VAL A 18 17.76 -0.81 -16.71
CA VAL A 18 18.23 -0.11 -15.50
C VAL A 18 17.19 0.92 -15.03
N THR A 19 16.62 1.72 -15.93
CA THR A 19 15.59 2.72 -15.55
C THR A 19 14.33 2.06 -14.99
N SER A 20 13.94 0.89 -15.51
CA SER A 20 12.77 0.14 -15.01
C SER A 20 13.00 -0.41 -13.60
N GLN A 21 14.22 -0.85 -13.28
CA GLN A 21 14.57 -1.32 -11.93
C GLN A 21 14.61 -0.17 -10.90
N ILE A 22 15.01 1.04 -11.31
CA ILE A 22 15.00 2.24 -10.45
C ILE A 22 13.56 2.62 -10.09
N VAL A 23 12.62 2.58 -11.03
CA VAL A 23 11.21 2.88 -10.73
C VAL A 23 10.60 1.82 -9.80
N ALA A 24 10.92 0.54 -9.99
CA ALA A 24 10.43 -0.54 -9.13
C ALA A 24 10.99 -0.48 -7.70
N THR A 25 12.24 -0.05 -7.52
CA THR A 25 12.86 0.12 -6.19
C THR A 25 12.34 1.36 -5.46
N ASN A 26 12.04 2.45 -6.18
CA ASN A 26 11.41 3.64 -5.59
C ASN A 26 9.93 3.46 -5.22
N PHE A 27 9.30 2.35 -5.60
CA PHE A 27 7.92 2.04 -5.21
C PHE A 27 7.82 1.57 -3.74
N VAL A 28 8.95 1.29 -3.09
CA VAL A 28 8.99 0.75 -1.71
C VAL A 28 9.61 1.77 -0.77
N GLN A 29 8.91 2.89 -0.49
CA GLN A 29 9.17 3.72 0.71
C GLN A 29 8.20 4.88 0.95
N GLN A 30 7.01 4.92 0.33
CA GLN A 30 6.04 5.94 0.72
C GLN A 30 5.44 5.57 2.08
N LYS A 31 5.96 6.20 3.14
CA LYS A 31 5.40 6.09 4.49
C LYS A 31 4.12 6.93 4.55
N PHE A 32 3.00 6.27 4.77
CA PHE A 32 1.73 6.93 5.06
C PHE A 32 1.63 7.22 6.55
N ALA A 33 1.07 8.38 6.91
CA ALA A 33 0.74 8.68 8.30
C ALA A 33 -0.26 7.63 8.82
N SER A 34 -0.07 7.18 10.07
CA SER A 34 -0.95 6.18 10.70
C SER A 34 -2.43 6.56 10.64
N ASP A 35 -2.76 7.84 10.80
CA ASP A 35 -4.13 8.35 10.69
C ASP A 35 -4.72 8.20 9.29
N THR A 36 -3.91 8.41 8.24
CA THR A 36 -4.34 8.22 6.85
C THR A 36 -4.73 6.76 6.60
N VAL A 37 -3.95 5.82 7.14
CA VAL A 37 -4.23 4.39 7.01
C VAL A 37 -5.49 4.00 7.79
N LYS A 38 -5.65 4.47 9.04
CA LYS A 38 -6.86 4.25 9.85
C LYS A 38 -8.11 4.80 9.18
N LYS A 39 -8.00 5.98 8.56
CA LYS A 39 -9.08 6.61 7.80
C LYS A 39 -9.46 5.77 6.59
N ALA A 40 -8.48 5.33 5.79
CA ALA A 40 -8.73 4.47 4.63
C ALA A 40 -9.44 3.17 5.02
N ILE A 41 -9.03 2.52 6.12
CA ILE A 41 -9.71 1.33 6.64
C ILE A 41 -11.17 1.63 6.99
N THR A 42 -11.42 2.78 7.64
CA THR A 42 -12.77 3.19 8.03
C THR A 42 -13.66 3.42 6.82
N GLU A 43 -13.16 4.12 5.81
CA GLU A 43 -13.89 4.42 4.57
C GLU A 43 -14.20 3.15 3.78
N LEU A 44 -13.19 2.28 3.59
CA LEU A 44 -13.37 0.99 2.89
C LEU A 44 -14.38 0.10 3.62
N THR A 45 -14.29 0.03 4.95
CA THR A 45 -15.21 -0.78 5.77
C THR A 45 -16.64 -0.27 5.62
N ALA A 46 -16.84 1.05 5.65
CA ALA A 46 -18.16 1.66 5.48
C ALA A 46 -18.72 1.44 4.07
N GLU A 47 -17.89 1.59 3.04
CA GLU A 47 -18.29 1.35 1.65
C GLU A 47 -18.69 -0.12 1.43
N LEU A 48 -17.91 -1.07 1.94
CA LEU A 48 -18.21 -2.50 1.83
C LEU A 48 -19.47 -2.87 2.60
N ALA A 49 -19.69 -2.29 3.78
CA ALA A 49 -20.93 -2.49 4.55
C ALA A 49 -22.18 -2.01 3.80
N LEU A 50 -22.06 -0.95 2.99
CA LEU A 50 -23.16 -0.41 2.18
C LEU A 50 -23.38 -1.19 0.88
N THR A 51 -22.30 -1.64 0.24
CA THR A 51 -22.35 -2.22 -1.11
C THR A 51 -22.49 -3.73 -1.12
N HIS A 52 -22.05 -4.42 -0.06
CA HIS A 52 -22.01 -5.88 -0.03
C HIS A 52 -23.12 -6.46 0.88
N PRO A 53 -24.17 -7.10 0.32
CA PRO A 53 -25.33 -7.57 1.09
C PRO A 53 -25.02 -8.71 2.08
N GLY A 54 -23.84 -9.31 1.97
CA GLY A 54 -23.32 -10.33 2.90
C GLY A 54 -22.16 -9.85 3.77
N PHE A 55 -21.94 -8.54 3.93
CA PHE A 55 -20.77 -8.02 4.65
C PHE A 55 -20.66 -8.59 6.08
N TYR A 56 -21.79 -8.76 6.77
CA TYR A 56 -21.87 -9.35 8.11
C TYR A 56 -22.40 -10.79 8.10
N HIS A 57 -22.21 -11.54 7.01
CA HIS A 57 -22.81 -12.89 6.89
C HIS A 57 -22.26 -13.90 7.90
N TYR A 58 -20.96 -13.82 8.21
CA TYR A 58 -20.26 -14.79 9.05
C TYR A 58 -20.04 -14.33 10.50
N THR A 59 -20.32 -13.07 10.80
CA THR A 59 -20.09 -12.50 12.14
C THR A 59 -21.06 -11.35 12.38
N SER A 60 -21.43 -11.13 13.65
CA SER A 60 -22.22 -9.97 14.04
C SER A 60 -21.45 -8.68 13.78
N LYS A 61 -22.18 -7.60 13.51
CA LYS A 61 -21.59 -6.27 13.30
C LYS A 61 -20.69 -5.85 14.46
N GLU A 62 -21.11 -6.12 15.69
CA GLU A 62 -20.40 -5.74 16.91
C GLU A 62 -19.03 -6.41 17.01
N LEU A 63 -18.96 -7.73 16.76
CA LEU A 63 -17.70 -8.48 16.76
C LEU A 63 -16.79 -8.06 15.61
N PHE A 64 -17.36 -7.79 14.44
CA PHE A 64 -16.59 -7.29 13.30
C PHE A 64 -16.00 -5.90 13.56
N ASP A 65 -16.82 -4.98 14.08
CA ASP A 65 -16.40 -3.63 14.43
C ASP A 65 -15.28 -3.67 15.49
N ALA A 66 -15.43 -4.51 16.53
CA ALA A 66 -14.38 -4.72 17.53
C ALA A 66 -13.08 -5.27 16.91
N TYR A 67 -13.17 -6.17 15.92
CA TYR A 67 -12.00 -6.66 15.20
C TYR A 67 -11.32 -5.56 14.38
N ILE A 68 -12.09 -4.74 13.65
CA ILE A 68 -11.56 -3.60 12.90
C ILE A 68 -10.92 -2.56 13.83
N ASP A 69 -11.53 -2.28 14.97
CA ASP A 69 -10.98 -1.38 15.98
C ASP A 69 -9.67 -1.93 16.57
N SER A 70 -9.62 -3.23 16.87
CA SER A 70 -8.38 -3.88 17.30
C SER A 70 -7.29 -3.77 16.23
N THR A 71 -7.64 -3.94 14.96
CA THR A 71 -6.70 -3.82 13.84
C THR A 71 -6.19 -2.39 13.69
N LYS A 72 -7.05 -1.38 13.80
CA LYS A 72 -6.63 0.04 13.80
C LYS A 72 -5.71 0.36 14.97
N SER A 73 -5.88 -0.28 16.13
CA SER A 73 -5.06 -0.05 17.32
C SER A 73 -3.61 -0.51 17.15
N THR A 74 -3.35 -1.53 16.31
CA THR A 74 -1.99 -2.01 16.03
C THR A 74 -1.25 -1.11 15.04
N ILE A 75 -1.97 -0.25 14.31
CA ILE A 75 -1.40 0.73 13.39
C ILE A 75 -0.87 1.90 14.20
N THR A 76 0.42 1.81 14.52
CA THR A 76 1.18 2.86 15.22
C THR A 76 2.23 3.43 14.30
N ASP A 77 2.51 4.72 14.47
CA ASP A 77 3.62 5.38 13.82
C ASP A 77 4.85 5.42 14.76
N SER A 78 6.06 5.39 14.19
CA SER A 78 7.30 5.52 14.96
C SER A 78 7.35 6.82 15.78
N VAL A 79 6.66 7.87 15.33
CA VAL A 79 6.53 9.17 16.02
C VAL A 79 5.57 9.05 17.20
N SER A 80 4.41 8.41 17.03
CA SER A 80 3.46 8.16 18.12
C SER A 80 3.99 7.21 19.19
N LEU A 81 4.97 6.36 18.87
CA LEU A 81 5.67 5.55 19.87
C LEU A 81 6.51 6.41 20.83
N LEU A 82 7.05 7.53 20.35
CA LEU A 82 7.92 8.43 21.14
C LEU A 82 7.10 9.32 22.09
N GLU A 83 5.85 9.65 21.76
CA GLU A 83 4.95 10.45 22.62
C GLU A 83 4.31 9.63 23.76
N ALA A 84 4.44 8.30 23.72
CA ALA A 84 3.91 7.40 24.74
C ALA A 84 4.88 7.15 25.92
N PHE A 85 6.11 7.69 25.85
CA PHE A 85 7.13 7.63 26.89
C PHE A 85 7.44 9.04 27.42
#